data_AF-A0AA38G021-F1
#
_entry.id   AF-A0AA38G021-F1
#
_cell.length_a   1.000
_cell.length_b   1.000
_cell.length_c   1.000
_cell.angle_alpha   90.00
_cell.angle_beta   90.00
_cell.angle_gamma   90.00
#
_symmetry.space_group_name_H-M   'P 1'
#
loop_
_entity.id
_entity.type
_entity.pdbx_description
1 polymer ?
#
loop_
_entity_poly.entity_id
_entity_poly.type
_entity_poly.pdbx_seq_one_letter_code
_entity_poly.pdbx_strand_id
1 'polypeptide(L)'
;MYFVPPIMMLFSAMQGFVSNSGKQKSACTKVLYFTIWNVFFATVLSGSAISQIDNFFSNPKDIPRQLAVVVPGQATFFITYVLTCGWTGLSLEITRLCPLVADFIRRNFSKGIEDEDYAPAFPYHRDLPILLLFGLLGFTYSLLAPLILPFLLVFFSVGYILYRNQMLNVYSPKLETSGQFWPIVHNCTIFSLVFMQIIAIGVFGLKKLPLASAWVIPIAVITLLFNNYCGKRFMPLFYDYPAEVLIKKDREDERNPQMDNFLKSLVNAYRDPALQPVQFSTDENGIKTRLLSIPEI
;
A
#
# COMPACT_ATOMS: atom_id res chain seq x y z
N MET A 1 15.55 0.72 -4.05
CA MET A 1 14.09 0.98 -3.92
C MET A 1 13.69 1.84 -2.71
N TYR A 2 14.52 1.98 -1.66
CA TYR A 2 14.16 2.76 -0.46
C TYR A 2 13.95 4.27 -0.69
N PHE A 3 14.55 4.85 -1.74
CA PHE A 3 14.39 6.28 -2.07
C PHE A 3 13.10 6.61 -2.83
N VAL A 4 12.43 5.61 -3.43
CA VAL A 4 11.25 5.86 -4.26
C VAL A 4 10.05 6.37 -3.44
N PRO A 5 9.68 5.75 -2.29
CA PRO A 5 8.55 6.24 -1.51
C PRO A 5 8.72 7.69 -1.01
N PRO A 6 9.88 8.13 -0.48
CA PRO A 6 10.10 9.53 -0.12
C PRO A 6 9.95 10.51 -1.30
N ILE A 7 10.49 10.17 -2.47
CA ILE A 7 10.36 11.03 -3.67
C ILE A 7 8.90 11.14 -4.11
N MET A 8 8.16 10.02 -4.11
CA MET A 8 6.74 10.02 -4.46
C MET A 8 5.88 10.75 -3.42
N MET A 9 6.28 10.75 -2.16
CA MET A 9 5.67 11.54 -1.10
C MET A 9 5.92 13.04 -1.34
N LEU A 10 7.13 13.45 -1.72
CA LEU A 10 7.44 14.83 -2.11
C LEU A 10 6.57 15.30 -3.29
N PHE A 11 6.48 14.50 -4.37
CA PHE A 11 5.61 14.83 -5.49
C PHE A 11 4.14 14.92 -5.09
N SER A 12 3.70 14.14 -4.11
CA SER A 12 2.33 14.21 -3.58
C SER A 12 2.13 15.45 -2.70
N ALA A 13 3.15 15.90 -1.97
CA ALA A 13 3.10 17.17 -1.25
C ALA A 13 3.02 18.37 -2.20
N MET A 14 3.79 18.35 -3.30
CA MET A 14 3.76 19.39 -4.34
C MET A 14 2.41 19.51 -5.06
N GLN A 15 1.59 18.46 -5.05
CA GLN A 15 0.24 18.48 -5.64
C GLN A 15 -0.77 19.32 -4.84
N GLY A 16 -0.43 19.74 -3.62
CA GLY A 16 -1.27 20.66 -2.84
C GLY A 16 -2.48 19.99 -2.15
N PHE A 17 -2.39 18.72 -1.78
CA PHE A 17 -3.42 18.11 -0.94
C PHE A 17 -3.46 18.77 0.44
N VAL A 18 -4.67 19.15 0.87
CA VAL A 18 -4.92 19.75 2.20
C VAL A 18 -4.69 18.73 3.32
N SER A 19 -5.10 17.47 3.12
CA SER A 19 -4.98 16.42 4.13
C SER A 19 -3.72 15.55 3.96
N ASN A 20 -3.10 15.19 5.07
CA ASN A 20 -1.95 14.27 5.09
C ASN A 20 -2.35 12.85 4.64
N SER A 21 -3.57 12.40 4.95
CA SER A 21 -4.12 11.14 4.45
C SER A 21 -4.25 11.13 2.93
N GLY A 22 -4.68 12.25 2.32
CA GLY A 22 -4.75 12.43 0.87
C GLY A 22 -3.36 12.35 0.22
N LYS A 23 -2.36 13.02 0.81
CA LYS A 23 -0.95 12.94 0.35
C LYS A 23 -0.45 11.50 0.38
N GLN A 24 -0.67 10.77 1.48
CA GLN A 24 -0.22 9.38 1.62
C GLN A 24 -0.92 8.44 0.64
N LYS A 25 -2.23 8.58 0.42
CA LYS A 25 -2.99 7.79 -0.55
C LYS A 25 -2.48 8.01 -1.98
N SER A 26 -2.25 9.27 -2.34
CA SER A 26 -1.71 9.64 -3.65
C SER A 26 -0.28 9.11 -3.84
N ALA A 27 0.58 9.23 -2.82
CA ALA A 27 1.94 8.67 -2.83
C ALA A 27 1.92 7.15 -3.00
N CYS A 28 1.07 6.44 -2.24
CA CYS A 28 0.89 4.99 -2.32
C CYS A 28 0.56 4.54 -3.75
N THR A 29 -0.39 5.23 -4.39
CA THR A 29 -0.81 4.93 -5.77
C THR A 29 0.34 5.13 -6.77
N LYS A 30 1.12 6.20 -6.63
CA LYS A 30 2.30 6.45 -7.49
C LYS A 30 3.39 5.41 -7.29
N VAL A 31 3.69 5.05 -6.03
CA VAL A 31 4.68 4.02 -5.69
C VAL A 31 4.24 2.67 -6.25
N LEU A 32 2.95 2.34 -6.18
CA LEU A 32 2.40 1.12 -6.77
C LEU A 32 2.64 1.06 -8.28
N TYR A 33 2.23 2.08 -9.03
CA TYR A 33 2.44 2.10 -10.48
C TYR A 33 3.91 2.04 -10.85
N PHE A 34 4.75 2.82 -10.16
CA PHE A 34 6.20 2.79 -10.38
C PHE A 34 6.78 1.40 -10.10
N THR A 35 6.38 0.77 -9.01
CA THR A 35 6.89 -0.54 -8.59
C THR A 35 6.49 -1.64 -9.57
N ILE A 36 5.23 -1.65 -10.03
CA ILE A 36 4.77 -2.58 -11.06
C ILE A 36 5.52 -2.35 -12.38
N TRP A 37 5.63 -1.10 -12.83
CA TRP A 37 6.33 -0.80 -14.07
C TRP A 37 7.81 -1.16 -14.01
N ASN A 38 8.51 -0.75 -12.95
CA ASN A 38 9.94 -0.89 -12.83
C ASN A 38 10.36 -2.32 -12.47
N VAL A 39 9.74 -2.94 -11.46
CA VAL A 39 10.16 -4.28 -11.01
C VAL A 39 9.61 -5.38 -11.89
N PHE A 40 8.36 -5.26 -12.32
CA PHE A 40 7.74 -6.32 -13.12
C PHE A 40 8.01 -6.11 -14.61
N PHE A 41 7.48 -5.03 -15.20
CA PHE A 41 7.57 -4.85 -16.65
C PHE A 41 8.99 -4.61 -17.13
N ALA A 42 9.77 -3.75 -16.47
CA ALA A 42 11.15 -3.47 -16.94
C ALA A 42 12.04 -4.72 -16.83
N THR A 43 11.89 -5.55 -15.80
CA THR A 43 12.63 -6.81 -15.71
C THR A 43 12.20 -7.82 -16.77
N VAL A 44 10.90 -7.97 -17.01
CA VAL A 44 10.38 -8.87 -18.06
C VAL A 44 10.86 -8.42 -19.45
N LEU A 45 10.81 -7.12 -19.72
CA LEU A 45 11.24 -6.55 -20.99
C LEU A 45 12.75 -6.54 -21.16
N SER A 46 13.53 -6.33 -20.10
CA SER A 46 15.00 -6.34 -20.13
C SER A 46 15.58 -7.75 -20.29
N GLY A 47 14.96 -8.74 -19.64
CA GLY A 47 15.34 -10.15 -19.80
C GLY A 47 14.98 -10.73 -21.17
N SER A 48 14.15 -10.02 -21.93
CA SER A 48 13.91 -10.26 -23.35
C SER A 48 14.87 -9.39 -24.12
N ALA A 49 15.56 -9.89 -25.14
CA ALA A 49 16.46 -9.04 -25.92
C ALA A 49 15.75 -7.73 -26.33
N ILE A 50 16.42 -6.58 -26.17
CA ILE A 50 15.89 -5.24 -26.46
C ILE A 50 15.22 -5.18 -27.85
N SER A 51 15.65 -6.03 -28.78
CA SER A 51 15.07 -6.23 -30.11
C SER A 51 13.61 -6.72 -30.13
N GLN A 52 13.06 -7.27 -29.05
CA GLN A 52 11.65 -7.64 -28.96
C GLN A 52 10.75 -6.45 -28.57
N ILE A 53 11.31 -5.39 -28.00
CA ILE A 53 10.55 -4.19 -27.59
C ILE A 53 9.99 -3.48 -28.83
N ASP A 54 10.77 -3.37 -29.91
CA ASP A 54 10.32 -2.78 -31.18
C ASP A 54 9.13 -3.57 -31.77
N ASN A 55 9.14 -4.89 -31.63
CA ASN A 55 8.04 -5.76 -32.05
C ASN A 55 6.80 -5.66 -31.14
N PHE A 56 6.97 -5.28 -29.87
CA PHE A 56 5.88 -5.09 -28.91
C PHE A 56 5.06 -3.83 -29.24
N PHE A 57 5.74 -2.74 -29.61
CA PHE A 57 5.08 -1.48 -29.97
C PHE A 57 4.51 -1.48 -31.40
N SER A 58 5.13 -2.22 -32.32
CA SER A 58 4.72 -2.23 -33.72
C SER A 58 3.46 -3.06 -33.99
N ASN A 59 3.21 -4.15 -33.24
CA ASN A 59 2.08 -5.06 -33.45
C ASN A 59 1.32 -5.37 -32.16
N PRO A 60 0.31 -4.55 -31.77
CA PRO A 60 -0.41 -4.75 -30.51
C PRO A 60 -1.20 -6.07 -30.43
N LYS A 61 -1.49 -6.71 -31.58
CA LYS A 61 -2.16 -8.01 -31.63
C LYS A 61 -1.28 -9.15 -31.10
N ASP A 62 0.04 -9.00 -31.14
CA ASP A 62 0.99 -10.03 -30.70
C ASP A 62 1.40 -9.88 -29.23
N ILE A 63 0.95 -8.83 -28.53
CA ILE A 63 1.28 -8.57 -27.12
C ILE A 63 1.03 -9.80 -26.23
N PRO A 64 -0.16 -10.45 -26.25
CA PRO A 64 -0.40 -11.61 -25.40
C PRO A 64 0.57 -12.75 -25.70
N ARG A 65 0.89 -12.96 -26.98
CA ARG A 65 1.80 -14.02 -27.44
C ARG A 65 3.24 -13.75 -26.99
N GLN A 66 3.70 -12.51 -27.09
CA GLN A 66 5.04 -12.12 -26.63
C GLN A 66 5.14 -12.26 -25.11
N LEU A 67 4.19 -11.71 -24.34
CA LEU A 67 4.13 -11.84 -22.89
C LEU A 67 4.17 -13.31 -22.42
N ALA A 68 3.48 -14.19 -23.15
CA ALA A 68 3.46 -15.62 -22.86
C ALA A 68 4.82 -16.33 -23.03
N VAL A 69 5.77 -15.76 -23.77
CA VAL A 69 7.14 -16.29 -23.87
C VAL A 69 8.02 -15.66 -22.79
N VAL A 70 7.95 -14.34 -22.64
CA VAL A 70 8.92 -13.58 -21.84
C VAL A 70 8.67 -13.67 -20.34
N VAL A 71 7.40 -13.69 -19.92
CA VAL A 71 7.04 -13.71 -18.49
C VAL A 71 7.47 -15.03 -17.84
N PRO A 72 7.16 -16.23 -18.39
CA PRO A 72 7.64 -17.48 -17.81
C PRO A 72 9.17 -17.58 -17.74
N GLY A 73 9.88 -17.01 -18.72
CA GLY A 73 11.35 -17.00 -18.75
C GLY A 73 12.00 -16.32 -17.54
N GLN A 74 11.28 -15.39 -16.89
CA GLN A 74 11.75 -14.67 -15.70
C GLN A 74 11.27 -15.28 -14.37
N ALA A 75 10.61 -16.45 -14.39
CA ALA A 75 10.05 -17.05 -13.17
C ALA A 75 11.10 -17.29 -12.07
N THR A 76 12.28 -17.82 -12.44
CA THR A 76 13.37 -18.08 -11.47
C THR A 76 13.86 -16.78 -10.82
N PHE A 77 13.94 -15.69 -11.59
CA PHE A 77 14.29 -14.37 -11.05
C PHE A 77 13.25 -13.92 -10.02
N PHE A 78 11.95 -13.98 -10.34
CA PHE A 78 10.91 -13.53 -9.40
C PHE A 78 10.75 -14.42 -8.18
N ILE A 79 10.98 -15.74 -8.31
CA ILE A 79 11.05 -16.64 -7.14
C ILE A 79 12.19 -16.18 -6.23
N THR A 80 13.39 -15.98 -6.79
CA THR A 80 14.55 -15.52 -6.01
C THR A 80 14.29 -14.13 -5.41
N TYR A 81 13.65 -13.23 -6.15
CA TYR A 81 13.26 -11.91 -5.67
C TYR A 81 12.31 -11.98 -4.47
N VAL A 82 11.31 -12.86 -4.50
CA VAL A 82 10.39 -13.08 -3.36
C VAL A 82 11.15 -13.63 -2.14
N LEU A 83 12.03 -14.62 -2.34
CA LEU A 83 12.84 -15.14 -1.23
C LEU A 83 13.78 -14.08 -0.68
N THR A 84 14.57 -13.42 -1.52
CA THR A 84 15.59 -12.47 -1.07
C THR A 84 14.95 -11.19 -0.56
N CYS A 85 14.18 -10.47 -1.38
CA CYS A 85 13.64 -9.17 -0.99
C CYS A 85 12.45 -9.31 -0.03
N GLY A 86 11.60 -10.31 -0.22
CA GLY A 86 10.45 -10.55 0.66
C GLY A 86 10.88 -10.98 2.06
N TRP A 87 11.67 -12.06 2.17
CA TRP A 87 12.03 -12.58 3.50
C TRP A 87 13.03 -11.68 4.21
N THR A 88 14.01 -11.11 3.50
CA THR A 88 14.89 -10.10 4.11
C THR A 88 14.11 -8.86 4.54
N GLY A 89 13.09 -8.47 3.77
CA GLY A 89 12.19 -7.38 4.14
C GLY A 89 11.45 -7.66 5.46
N LEU A 90 10.86 -8.84 5.61
CA LEU A 90 10.21 -9.25 6.87
C LEU A 90 11.21 -9.30 8.03
N SER A 91 12.42 -9.82 7.80
CA SER A 91 13.49 -9.88 8.82
C SER A 91 13.99 -8.49 9.26
N LEU A 92 14.03 -7.53 8.34
CA LEU A 92 14.36 -6.14 8.66
C LEU A 92 13.22 -5.44 9.40
N GLU A 93 11.98 -5.75 9.05
CA GLU A 93 10.79 -5.17 9.67
C GLU A 93 10.59 -5.68 11.10
N ILE A 94 10.82 -6.99 11.37
CA ILE A 94 10.76 -7.53 12.74
C ILE A 94 11.83 -6.92 13.65
N THR A 95 13.05 -6.77 13.14
CA THR A 95 14.18 -6.22 13.90
C THR A 95 14.05 -4.71 14.07
N ARG A 96 13.25 -4.05 13.21
CA ARG A 96 13.17 -2.60 13.08
C ARG A 96 14.55 -1.95 13.12
N LEU A 97 15.43 -2.42 12.22
CA LEU A 97 16.84 -2.05 12.24
C LEU A 97 17.06 -0.53 12.12
N CYS A 98 16.30 0.15 11.25
CA CYS A 98 16.45 1.58 11.03
C CYS A 98 16.16 2.44 12.28
N PRO A 99 15.00 2.35 12.94
CA PRO A 99 14.76 3.12 14.17
C PRO A 99 15.68 2.67 15.32
N LEU A 100 16.04 1.38 15.42
CA LEU A 100 16.97 0.92 16.45
C LEU A 100 18.36 1.56 16.31
N VAL A 101 18.89 1.63 15.08
CA VAL A 101 20.17 2.29 14.81
C VAL A 101 20.06 3.80 14.99
N ALA A 102 18.95 4.42 14.55
CA ALA A 102 18.71 5.85 14.75
C ALA A 102 18.67 6.21 16.24
N ASP A 103 17.98 5.41 17.06
CA ASP A 103 17.92 5.59 18.51
C ASP A 103 19.27 5.34 19.18
N PHE A 104 20.02 4.33 18.73
CA PHE A 104 21.38 4.09 19.22
C PHE A 104 22.30 5.28 18.94
N ILE A 105 22.26 5.84 17.73
CA ILE A 105 23.03 7.04 17.36
C ILE A 105 22.53 8.25 18.18
N ARG A 106 21.21 8.48 18.25
CA ARG A 106 20.63 9.59 19.02
C ARG A 106 21.04 9.52 20.47
N ARG A 107 20.99 8.35 21.12
CA ARG A 107 21.39 8.17 22.51
C ARG A 107 22.88 8.45 22.75
N ASN A 108 23.74 8.12 21.78
CA ASN A 108 25.17 8.32 21.91
C ASN A 108 25.62 9.76 21.59
N PHE A 109 24.92 10.46 20.68
CA PHE A 109 25.32 11.79 20.20
C PHE A 109 24.44 12.94 20.74
N SER A 110 23.18 12.69 21.09
CA SER A 110 22.23 13.68 21.63
C SER A 110 22.03 13.42 23.12
N LYS A 111 22.79 14.10 23.97
CA LYS A 111 22.56 14.10 25.42
C LYS A 111 21.35 14.99 25.73
N GLY A 112 20.23 14.38 26.14
CA GLY A 112 19.22 15.08 26.95
C GLY A 112 17.95 15.61 26.27
N ILE A 113 17.50 15.01 25.17
CA ILE A 113 16.10 15.18 24.72
C ILE A 113 15.42 13.82 24.86
N GLU A 114 14.87 13.57 26.04
CA GLU A 114 13.89 12.50 26.24
C GLU A 114 12.56 13.01 25.68
N ASP A 115 12.38 12.85 24.37
CA ASP A 115 11.06 13.04 23.76
C ASP A 115 10.15 11.91 24.25
N GLU A 116 9.06 12.26 24.95
CA GLU A 116 7.97 11.35 25.32
C GLU A 116 7.58 10.45 24.13
N ASP A 117 7.48 9.15 24.39
CA ASP A 117 7.08 8.04 23.52
C ASP A 117 6.46 8.41 22.15
N TYR A 118 7.30 8.78 21.18
CA TYR A 118 6.85 9.03 19.82
C TYR A 118 6.65 7.70 19.07
N ALA A 119 5.47 7.11 19.21
CA ALA A 119 5.08 5.96 18.42
C ALA A 119 4.99 6.34 16.91
N PRO A 120 5.73 5.64 16.02
CA PRO A 120 5.67 5.93 14.59
C PRO A 120 4.32 5.51 13.99
N ALA A 121 3.89 6.22 12.96
CA ALA A 121 2.75 5.79 12.14
C ALA A 121 3.20 4.72 11.14
N PHE A 122 2.28 3.81 10.78
CA PHE A 122 2.54 2.81 9.77
C PHE A 122 2.71 3.45 8.37
N PRO A 123 3.81 3.19 7.64
CA PRO A 123 4.08 3.81 6.35
C PRO A 123 3.33 3.11 5.20
N TYR A 124 2.00 3.31 5.13
CA TYR A 124 1.12 2.72 4.10
C TYR A 124 1.61 2.91 2.66
N HIS A 125 2.20 4.07 2.35
CA HIS A 125 2.67 4.40 1.01
C HIS A 125 3.90 3.60 0.54
N ARG A 126 4.65 2.98 1.47
CA ARG A 126 5.82 2.15 1.17
C ARG A 126 5.46 0.67 1.13
N ASP A 127 4.82 0.17 2.18
CA ASP A 127 4.70 -1.27 2.38
C ASP A 127 3.52 -1.87 1.60
N LEU A 128 2.40 -1.14 1.48
CA LEU A 128 1.21 -1.62 0.74
C LEU A 128 1.51 -1.89 -0.75
N PRO A 129 2.23 -1.02 -1.49
CA PRO A 129 2.63 -1.31 -2.86
C PRO A 129 3.47 -2.58 -3.04
N ILE A 130 4.33 -2.91 -2.08
CA ILE A 130 5.18 -4.13 -2.13
C ILE A 130 4.31 -5.38 -1.95
N LEU A 131 3.37 -5.35 -1.00
CA LEU A 131 2.41 -6.44 -0.80
C LEU A 131 1.56 -6.67 -2.05
N LEU A 132 1.10 -5.59 -2.69
CA LEU A 132 0.33 -5.67 -3.94
C LEU A 132 1.17 -6.19 -5.12
N LEU A 133 2.45 -5.83 -5.22
CA LEU A 133 3.35 -6.41 -6.21
C LEU A 133 3.49 -7.92 -6.01
N PHE A 134 3.67 -8.39 -4.77
CA PHE A 134 3.74 -9.82 -4.50
C PHE A 134 2.42 -10.56 -4.80
N GLY A 135 1.28 -9.89 -4.57
CA GLY A 135 -0.02 -10.36 -5.06
C GLY A 135 -0.06 -10.50 -6.58
N LEU A 136 0.38 -9.47 -7.31
CA LEU A 136 0.49 -9.49 -8.78
C LEU A 136 1.37 -10.65 -9.27
N LEU A 137 2.55 -10.84 -8.67
CA LEU A 137 3.44 -11.95 -8.99
C LEU A 137 2.78 -13.30 -8.70
N GLY A 138 2.11 -13.44 -7.56
CA GLY A 138 1.39 -14.65 -7.18
C GLY A 138 0.32 -15.04 -8.18
N PHE A 139 -0.56 -14.10 -8.56
CA PHE A 139 -1.58 -14.36 -9.58
C PHE A 139 -0.95 -14.67 -10.94
N THR A 140 -0.02 -13.84 -11.40
CA THR A 140 0.61 -13.98 -12.73
C THR A 140 1.33 -15.32 -12.89
N TYR A 141 2.12 -15.71 -11.89
CA TYR A 141 2.93 -16.94 -11.94
C TYR A 141 2.22 -18.18 -11.40
N SER A 142 1.01 -18.06 -10.82
CA SER A 142 0.22 -19.22 -10.38
C SER A 142 0.02 -20.26 -11.49
N LEU A 143 -0.20 -19.80 -12.73
CA LEU A 143 -0.38 -20.68 -13.90
C LEU A 143 0.96 -21.11 -14.52
N LEU A 144 1.96 -20.23 -14.49
CA LEU A 144 3.20 -20.38 -15.26
C LEU A 144 4.27 -21.16 -14.51
N ALA A 145 4.42 -20.87 -13.21
CA ALA A 145 5.44 -21.42 -12.33
C ALA A 145 4.85 -21.56 -10.91
N PRO A 146 4.04 -22.61 -10.65
CA PRO A 146 3.30 -22.77 -9.40
C PRO A 146 4.21 -22.87 -8.17
N LEU A 147 5.50 -23.15 -8.36
CA LEU A 147 6.50 -23.19 -7.30
C LEU A 147 6.67 -21.86 -6.56
N ILE A 148 6.27 -20.71 -7.14
CA ILE A 148 6.30 -19.42 -6.43
C ILE A 148 5.27 -19.33 -5.30
N LEU A 149 4.13 -20.03 -5.43
CA LEU A 149 3.00 -19.96 -4.51
C LEU A 149 3.35 -20.38 -3.08
N PRO A 150 4.03 -21.52 -2.81
CA PRO A 150 4.40 -21.87 -1.44
C PRO A 150 5.31 -20.81 -0.80
N PHE A 151 6.25 -20.22 -1.55
CA PHE A 151 7.12 -19.17 -1.02
C PHE A 151 6.35 -17.89 -0.67
N LEU A 152 5.38 -17.50 -1.51
CA LEU A 152 4.50 -16.37 -1.24
C LEU A 152 3.54 -16.67 -0.08
N LEU A 153 3.02 -17.89 0.04
CA LEU A 153 2.15 -18.30 1.13
C LEU A 153 2.86 -18.21 2.47
N VAL A 154 4.11 -18.69 2.56
CA VAL A 154 4.95 -18.54 3.74
C VAL A 154 5.18 -17.06 4.05
N PHE A 155 5.53 -16.25 3.05
CA PHE A 155 5.71 -14.81 3.20
C PHE A 155 4.46 -14.13 3.77
N PHE A 156 3.27 -14.38 3.20
CA PHE A 156 2.03 -13.75 3.67
C PHE A 156 1.61 -14.27 5.06
N SER A 157 1.85 -15.55 5.37
CA SER A 157 1.51 -16.14 6.67
C SER A 157 2.37 -15.56 7.79
N VAL A 158 3.69 -15.51 7.57
CA VAL A 158 4.64 -14.89 8.51
C VAL A 158 4.37 -13.39 8.60
N GLY A 159 4.19 -12.71 7.46
CA GLY A 159 3.85 -11.30 7.40
C GLY A 159 2.58 -10.95 8.18
N TYR A 160 1.53 -11.77 8.11
CA TYR A 160 0.31 -11.57 8.88
C TYR A 160 0.58 -11.56 10.39
N ILE A 161 1.32 -12.54 10.90
CA ILE A 161 1.67 -12.64 12.32
C ILE A 161 2.51 -11.42 12.75
N LEU A 162 3.50 -11.06 11.94
CA LEU A 162 4.41 -9.95 12.22
C LEU A 162 3.69 -8.59 12.22
N TYR A 163 2.98 -8.26 11.15
CA TYR A 163 2.29 -6.97 11.06
C TYR A 163 1.15 -6.88 12.08
N ARG A 164 0.47 -7.98 12.42
CA ARG A 164 -0.51 -8.00 13.53
C ARG A 164 0.16 -7.63 14.85
N ASN A 165 1.32 -8.22 15.16
CA ASN A 165 2.06 -7.89 16.37
C ASN A 165 2.51 -6.42 16.38
N GLN A 166 3.01 -5.91 15.25
CA GLN A 166 3.50 -4.54 15.16
C GLN A 166 2.38 -3.50 15.24
N MET A 167 1.22 -3.77 14.65
CA MET A 167 0.04 -2.89 14.74
C MET A 167 -0.52 -2.81 16.15
N LEU A 168 -0.37 -3.87 16.96
CA LEU A 168 -0.83 -3.87 18.35
C LEU A 168 0.17 -3.22 19.31
N ASN A 169 1.47 -3.45 19.10
CA ASN A 169 2.48 -3.14 20.11
C ASN A 169 3.38 -1.94 19.78
N VAL A 170 3.38 -1.45 18.52
CA VAL A 170 4.42 -0.49 18.12
C VAL A 170 3.93 0.66 17.24
N TYR A 171 3.00 0.42 16.32
CA TYR A 171 2.46 1.51 15.50
C TYR A 171 1.28 2.18 16.20
N SER A 172 1.27 3.51 16.20
CA SER A 172 0.10 4.30 16.59
C SER A 172 -0.50 4.97 15.36
N PRO A 173 -1.80 4.79 15.08
CA PRO A 173 -2.46 5.41 13.94
C PRO A 173 -2.55 6.94 14.14
N LYS A 174 -1.79 7.70 13.36
CA LYS A 174 -1.86 9.17 13.35
C LYS A 174 -2.95 9.71 12.43
N LEU A 175 -3.33 8.91 11.44
CA LEU A 175 -4.27 9.29 10.39
C LEU A 175 -5.32 8.21 10.27
N GLU A 176 -6.57 8.60 10.48
CA GLU A 176 -7.71 7.73 10.22
C GLU A 176 -8.18 7.90 8.77
N THR A 177 -8.06 6.84 7.99
CA THR A 177 -8.43 6.85 6.56
C THR A 177 -9.71 6.07 6.28
N SER A 178 -10.35 5.48 7.29
CA SER A 178 -11.64 4.77 7.17
C SER A 178 -11.68 3.76 6.03
N GLY A 179 -10.56 3.06 5.76
CA GLY A 179 -10.47 2.06 4.71
C GLY A 179 -10.31 2.59 3.27
N GLN A 180 -10.03 3.88 3.08
CA GLN A 180 -9.86 4.48 1.74
C GLN A 180 -8.73 3.90 0.88
N PHE A 181 -7.84 3.07 1.44
CA PHE A 181 -6.84 2.30 0.70
C PHE A 181 -7.41 1.02 0.05
N TRP A 182 -8.57 0.51 0.52
CA TRP A 182 -9.18 -0.70 0.01
C TRP A 182 -9.48 -0.67 -1.50
N PRO A 183 -10.02 0.43 -2.07
CA PRO A 183 -10.16 0.56 -3.53
C PRO A 183 -8.86 0.36 -4.31
N ILE A 184 -7.72 0.79 -3.77
CA ILE A 184 -6.40 0.62 -4.40
C ILE A 184 -6.04 -0.87 -4.44
N VAL A 185 -6.23 -1.56 -3.30
CA VAL A 185 -6.00 -3.01 -3.18
C VAL A 185 -6.88 -3.77 -4.16
N HIS A 186 -8.20 -3.50 -4.16
CA HIS A 186 -9.16 -4.16 -5.04
C HIS A 186 -8.81 -3.97 -6.52
N ASN A 187 -8.57 -2.72 -6.95
CA ASN A 187 -8.23 -2.41 -8.33
C ASN A 187 -6.94 -3.11 -8.77
N CYS A 188 -5.92 -3.17 -7.90
CA CYS A 188 -4.68 -3.87 -8.18
C CYS A 188 -4.87 -5.39 -8.28
N THR A 189 -5.71 -5.99 -7.42
CA THR A 189 -6.05 -7.41 -7.50
C THR A 189 -6.80 -7.74 -8.78
N ILE A 190 -7.80 -6.94 -9.16
CA ILE A 190 -8.52 -7.10 -10.43
C ILE A 190 -7.55 -6.96 -11.62
N PHE A 191 -6.68 -5.94 -11.60
CA PHE A 191 -5.64 -5.79 -12.62
C PHE A 191 -4.76 -7.04 -12.72
N SER A 192 -4.32 -7.59 -11.59
CA SER A 192 -3.50 -8.81 -11.54
C SER A 192 -4.21 -10.03 -12.14
N LEU A 193 -5.50 -10.19 -11.86
CA LEU A 193 -6.31 -11.27 -12.42
C LEU A 193 -6.49 -11.14 -13.94
N VAL A 194 -6.85 -9.93 -14.40
CA VAL A 194 -7.00 -9.65 -15.84
C VAL A 194 -5.66 -9.84 -16.56
N PHE A 195 -4.57 -9.39 -15.95
CA PHE A 195 -3.24 -9.54 -16.49
C PHE A 195 -2.83 -11.02 -16.60
N MET A 196 -3.09 -11.82 -15.56
CA MET A 196 -2.91 -13.29 -15.59
C MET A 196 -3.72 -13.92 -16.74
N GLN A 197 -4.97 -13.51 -16.93
CA GLN A 197 -5.85 -14.05 -17.98
C GLN A 197 -5.33 -13.69 -19.39
N ILE A 198 -4.84 -12.47 -19.60
CA ILE A 198 -4.21 -12.05 -20.87
C ILE A 198 -2.99 -12.94 -21.19
N ILE A 199 -2.13 -13.18 -20.19
CA ILE A 199 -0.96 -14.06 -20.38
C ILE A 199 -1.41 -15.49 -20.64
N ALA A 200 -2.43 -15.99 -19.93
CA ALA A 200 -2.97 -17.33 -20.14
C ALA A 200 -3.49 -17.54 -21.57
N ILE A 201 -4.20 -16.56 -22.14
CA ILE A 201 -4.62 -16.58 -23.54
C ILE A 201 -3.41 -16.74 -24.48
N GLY A 202 -2.35 -15.97 -24.23
CA GLY A 202 -1.10 -16.07 -24.99
C GLY A 202 -0.43 -17.43 -24.87
N VAL A 203 -0.33 -17.98 -23.67
CA VAL A 203 0.32 -19.28 -23.40
C VAL A 203 -0.47 -20.42 -24.06
N PHE A 204 -1.79 -20.46 -23.91
CA PHE A 204 -2.62 -21.49 -24.55
C PHE A 204 -2.64 -21.36 -26.07
N GLY A 205 -2.58 -20.13 -26.60
CA GLY A 205 -2.40 -19.87 -28.02
C GLY A 205 -1.09 -20.45 -28.56
N LEU A 206 0.02 -20.24 -27.85
CA LEU A 206 1.33 -20.82 -28.21
C LEU A 206 1.35 -22.35 -28.15
N LYS A 207 0.66 -22.94 -27.15
CA LYS A 207 0.54 -24.40 -26.99
C LYS A 207 -0.45 -25.06 -27.97
N LYS A 208 -1.05 -24.30 -28.90
CA LYS A 208 -2.05 -24.77 -29.88
C LYS A 208 -3.25 -25.46 -29.21
N LEU A 209 -3.72 -24.92 -28.07
CA LEU A 209 -4.91 -25.37 -27.36
C LEU A 209 -6.04 -24.34 -27.52
N PRO A 210 -6.72 -24.28 -28.69
CA PRO A 210 -7.68 -23.23 -29.00
C PRO A 210 -8.91 -23.26 -28.08
N LEU A 211 -9.33 -24.47 -27.66
CA LEU A 211 -10.47 -24.62 -26.76
C LEU A 211 -10.20 -23.97 -25.40
N ALA A 212 -9.01 -24.17 -24.82
CA ALA A 212 -8.64 -23.57 -23.55
C ALA A 212 -8.56 -22.04 -23.65
N SER A 213 -7.94 -21.52 -24.71
CA SER A 213 -7.86 -20.07 -24.95
C SER A 213 -9.26 -19.44 -25.10
N ALA A 214 -10.17 -20.10 -25.81
CA ALA A 214 -11.55 -19.64 -25.98
C ALA A 214 -12.31 -19.54 -24.65
N TRP A 215 -12.07 -20.44 -23.69
CA TRP A 215 -12.69 -20.38 -22.35
C TRP A 215 -12.11 -19.31 -21.43
N VAL A 216 -10.87 -18.86 -21.64
CA VAL A 216 -10.27 -17.78 -20.82
C VAL A 216 -10.87 -16.41 -21.16
N ILE A 217 -11.27 -16.20 -22.42
CA ILE A 217 -11.90 -14.95 -22.88
C ILE A 217 -13.17 -14.58 -22.08
N PRO A 218 -14.20 -15.46 -21.95
CA PRO A 218 -15.38 -15.14 -21.16
C PRO A 218 -15.05 -14.95 -19.68
N ILE A 219 -14.06 -15.66 -19.14
CA ILE A 219 -13.60 -15.46 -17.75
C ILE A 219 -13.05 -14.05 -17.55
N ALA A 220 -12.28 -13.54 -18.52
CA ALA A 220 -11.77 -12.16 -18.47
C ALA A 220 -12.90 -11.12 -18.53
N VAL A 221 -13.88 -11.35 -19.40
CA VAL A 221 -15.07 -10.49 -19.49
C VAL A 221 -15.86 -10.49 -18.17
N ILE A 222 -16.09 -11.68 -17.58
CA ILE A 222 -16.77 -11.80 -16.28
C ILE A 222 -16.01 -11.06 -15.18
N THR A 223 -14.69 -11.13 -15.17
CA THR A 223 -13.84 -10.43 -14.19
C THR A 223 -13.98 -8.91 -14.30
N LEU A 224 -14.03 -8.37 -15.52
CA LEU A 224 -14.24 -6.94 -15.77
C LEU A 224 -15.67 -6.49 -15.42
N LEU A 225 -16.68 -7.31 -15.74
CA LEU A 225 -18.07 -7.05 -15.35
C LEU A 225 -18.23 -7.05 -13.82
N PHE A 226 -17.58 -8.00 -13.14
CA PHE A 226 -17.54 -8.05 -11.69
C PHE A 226 -16.91 -6.78 -11.10
N ASN A 227 -15.79 -6.31 -11.64
CA ASN A 227 -15.18 -5.05 -11.21
C ASN A 227 -16.13 -3.85 -11.40
N ASN A 228 -16.83 -3.78 -12.53
CA ASN A 228 -17.80 -2.70 -12.78
C ASN A 228 -18.98 -2.77 -11.79
N TYR A 229 -19.50 -3.97 -11.52
CA TYR A 229 -20.53 -4.19 -10.50
C TYR A 229 -20.06 -3.75 -9.12
N CYS A 230 -18.85 -4.17 -8.70
CA CYS A 230 -18.26 -3.76 -7.43
C CYS A 230 -18.05 -2.25 -7.36
N GLY A 231 -17.61 -1.63 -8.46
CA GLY A 231 -17.48 -0.19 -8.60
C GLY A 231 -18.80 0.53 -8.35
N LYS A 232 -19.87 0.13 -9.02
CA LYS A 232 -21.20 0.76 -8.85
C LYS A 232 -21.82 0.51 -7.48
N ARG A 233 -21.61 -0.68 -6.91
CA ARG A 233 -22.28 -1.09 -5.66
C ARG A 233 -21.53 -0.64 -4.40
N PHE A 234 -20.21 -0.75 -4.38
CA PHE A 234 -19.40 -0.59 -3.17
C PHE A 234 -18.52 0.65 -3.15
N MET A 235 -18.12 1.24 -4.29
CA MET A 235 -17.32 2.48 -4.25
C MET A 235 -17.98 3.64 -3.49
N PRO A 236 -19.30 3.89 -3.62
CA PRO A 236 -19.94 4.99 -2.88
C PRO A 236 -19.73 4.89 -1.37
N LEU A 237 -19.61 3.67 -0.80
CA LEU A 237 -19.38 3.45 0.63
C LEU A 237 -18.04 4.03 1.13
N PHE A 238 -17.06 4.20 0.25
CA PHE A 238 -15.72 4.72 0.62
C PHE A 238 -15.60 6.24 0.53
N TYR A 239 -16.57 6.89 -0.11
CA TYR A 239 -16.55 8.34 -0.35
C TYR A 239 -17.71 9.06 0.34
N ASP A 240 -18.86 8.39 0.48
CA ASP A 240 -20.08 8.96 1.03
C ASP A 240 -20.48 8.26 2.33
N TYR A 241 -21.00 9.05 3.28
CA TYR A 241 -21.56 8.53 4.52
C TYR A 241 -23.09 8.40 4.39
N PRO A 242 -23.68 7.24 4.71
CA PRO A 242 -25.12 7.07 4.63
C PRO A 242 -25.84 7.91 5.69
N ALA A 243 -26.82 8.70 5.27
CA ALA A 243 -27.58 9.60 6.14
C ALA A 243 -28.24 8.90 7.33
N GLU A 244 -28.69 7.65 7.15
CA GLU A 244 -29.28 6.86 8.23
C GLU A 244 -28.30 6.63 9.39
N VAL A 245 -27.02 6.33 9.09
CA VAL A 245 -25.99 6.13 10.11
C VAL A 245 -25.66 7.44 10.81
N LEU A 246 -25.61 8.55 10.06
CA LEU A 246 -25.38 9.88 10.62
C LEU A 246 -26.51 10.27 11.58
N ILE A 247 -27.77 10.17 11.15
CA ILE A 247 -28.95 10.48 11.99
C ILE A 247 -28.98 9.61 13.25
N LYS A 248 -28.65 8.32 13.13
CA LYS A 248 -28.59 7.42 14.29
C LYS A 248 -27.51 7.86 15.27
N LYS A 249 -26.32 8.22 14.76
CA LYS A 249 -25.20 8.68 15.57
C LYS A 249 -25.52 10.03 16.25
N ASP A 250 -26.13 10.96 15.54
CA ASP A 250 -26.56 12.26 16.09
C ASP A 250 -27.54 12.06 17.26
N ARG A 251 -28.51 11.14 17.15
CA ARG A 251 -29.45 10.79 18.24
C ARG A 251 -28.77 10.14 19.45
N GLU A 252 -27.70 9.37 19.23
CA GLU A 252 -26.90 8.80 20.32
C GLU A 252 -26.08 9.90 21.02
N ASP A 253 -25.54 10.83 20.22
CA ASP A 253 -24.76 11.98 20.67
C ASP A 253 -25.60 12.98 21.48
N GLU A 254 -26.88 13.20 21.13
CA GLU A 254 -27.84 14.00 21.91
C GLU A 254 -28.05 13.47 23.34
N ARG A 255 -27.88 12.16 23.55
CA ARG A 255 -28.03 11.51 24.87
C ARG A 255 -26.74 11.52 25.67
N ASN A 256 -25.62 11.92 25.06
CA ASN A 256 -24.32 11.89 25.70
C ASN A 256 -24.11 13.17 26.53
N PRO A 257 -23.99 13.08 27.88
CA PRO A 257 -23.80 14.26 28.72
C PRO A 257 -22.47 15.00 28.49
N GLN A 258 -21.51 14.39 27.79
CA GLN A 258 -20.23 15.01 27.46
C GLN A 258 -20.27 15.84 26.16
N MET A 259 -21.37 15.80 25.41
CA MET A 259 -21.49 16.44 24.09
C MET A 259 -21.29 17.96 24.16
N ASP A 260 -21.84 18.63 25.16
CA ASP A 260 -21.68 20.07 25.36
C ASP A 260 -20.21 20.50 25.53
N ASN A 261 -19.41 19.67 26.22
CA ASN A 261 -17.99 19.93 26.40
C ASN A 261 -17.21 19.68 25.10
N PHE A 262 -17.57 18.66 24.34
CA PHE A 262 -17.00 18.40 23.02
C PHE A 262 -17.25 19.55 22.06
N LEU A 263 -18.48 20.07 21.99
CA LEU A 263 -18.82 21.21 21.12
C LEU A 263 -18.02 22.48 21.46
N LYS A 264 -17.80 22.73 22.77
CA LYS A 264 -16.92 23.83 23.21
C LYS A 264 -15.46 23.63 22.80
N SER A 265 -14.97 22.39 22.81
CA SER A 265 -13.62 22.05 22.36
C SER A 265 -13.45 22.25 20.85
N LEU A 266 -14.51 21.96 20.07
CA LEU A 266 -14.50 22.00 18.61
C LEU A 266 -14.16 23.39 18.03
N VAL A 267 -14.53 24.46 18.74
CA VAL A 267 -14.20 25.85 18.37
C VAL A 267 -12.68 26.07 18.23
N ASN A 268 -11.88 25.36 19.02
CA ASN A 268 -10.41 25.48 18.99
C ASN A 268 -9.72 24.36 18.21
N ALA A 269 -10.46 23.35 17.73
CA ALA A 269 -9.88 22.12 17.16
C ALA A 269 -9.10 22.36 15.86
N TYR A 270 -9.58 23.26 15.00
CA TYR A 270 -8.95 23.60 13.71
C TYR A 270 -8.11 24.88 13.75
N ARG A 271 -7.72 25.33 14.95
CA ARG A 271 -6.81 26.47 15.08
C ARG A 271 -5.44 26.08 14.54
N ASP A 272 -4.81 27.00 13.82
CA ASP A 272 -3.44 26.81 13.32
C ASP A 272 -2.53 26.35 14.48
N PRO A 273 -1.74 25.27 14.30
CA PRO A 273 -0.81 24.81 15.32
C PRO A 273 0.12 25.90 15.87
N ALA A 274 0.49 26.90 15.07
CA ALA A 274 1.30 28.04 15.50
C ALA A 274 0.55 29.00 16.44
N LEU A 275 -0.78 28.97 16.46
CA LEU A 275 -1.67 29.81 17.26
C LEU A 275 -2.24 29.06 18.48
N GLN A 276 -1.88 27.79 18.68
CA GLN A 276 -2.33 27.03 19.84
C GLN A 276 -1.60 27.52 21.12
N PRO A 277 -2.31 27.63 22.25
CA PRO A 277 -1.67 27.99 23.51
C PRO A 277 -0.66 26.91 23.87
N VAL A 278 0.55 27.35 24.22
CA VAL A 278 1.63 26.48 24.67
C VAL A 278 1.14 25.64 25.84
N GLN A 279 0.97 24.34 25.63
CA GLN A 279 0.61 23.43 26.71
C GLN A 279 1.85 23.19 27.57
N PHE A 280 1.68 23.18 28.89
CA PHE A 280 2.76 22.89 29.83
C PHE A 280 2.39 21.61 30.58
N SER A 281 3.21 20.57 30.49
CA SER A 281 3.12 19.44 31.41
C SER A 281 3.73 19.87 32.74
N THR A 282 3.08 19.52 33.86
CA THR A 282 3.63 19.77 35.20
C THR A 282 4.13 18.44 35.73
N ASP A 283 5.43 18.32 35.91
CA ASP A 283 6.07 17.12 36.46
C ASP A 283 5.72 16.96 37.96
N GLU A 284 5.91 15.77 38.56
CA GLU A 284 5.58 15.50 39.98
C GLU A 284 6.30 16.46 40.96
N ASN A 285 7.38 17.09 40.51
CA ASN A 285 8.15 18.10 41.25
C ASN A 285 7.69 19.56 41.01
N GLY A 286 6.58 19.79 40.30
CA GLY A 286 6.02 21.12 40.05
C GLY A 286 6.72 21.94 38.96
N ILE A 287 7.64 21.34 38.19
CA ILE A 287 8.31 21.99 37.07
C ILE A 287 7.38 21.95 35.85
N LYS A 288 7.09 23.13 35.28
CA LYS A 288 6.28 23.28 34.06
C LYS A 288 7.16 23.14 32.83
N THR A 289 7.08 22.00 32.16
CA THR A 289 7.83 21.72 30.93
C THR A 289 6.96 22.05 29.72
N ARG A 290 7.54 22.72 28.72
CA ARG A 290 6.81 23.12 27.51
C ARG A 290 6.51 21.88 26.67
N LEU A 291 5.24 21.53 26.47
CA LEU A 291 4.85 20.56 25.45
C LEU A 291 5.03 21.23 24.10
N LEU A 292 6.10 20.86 23.41
CA LEU A 292 6.33 21.30 22.04
C LEU A 292 5.30 20.58 21.14
N SER A 293 4.25 21.28 20.75
CA SER A 293 3.49 20.92 19.55
C SER A 293 4.41 21.19 18.34
N ILE A 294 5.26 20.21 18.01
CA ILE A 294 6.17 20.30 16.88
C ILE A 294 5.34 20.23 15.58
N PRO A 295 5.64 21.03 14.54
CA PRO A 295 4.87 21.04 13.30
C PRO A 295 4.95 19.66 12.64
N GLU A 296 3.80 19.09 12.27
CA GLU A 296 3.75 17.91 11.41
C GLU A 296 4.40 18.24 10.05
N ILE A 297 5.57 17.66 9.78
CA ILE A 297 6.21 17.65 8.45
C ILE A 297 5.87 16.33 7.74
#